data_AF-A0A8H3XA32-F1
#
_entry.id   AF-A0A8H3XA32-F1
#
_cell.length_a   1.000
_cell.length_b   1.000
_cell.length_c   1.000
_cell.angle_alpha   90.00
_cell.angle_beta   90.00
_cell.angle_gamma   90.00
#
_symmetry.space_group_name_H-M   'P 1'
#
loop_
_entity.id
_entity.type
_entity.pdbx_description
1 polymer ?
#
loop_
_entity_poly.entity_id
_entity_poly.type
_entity_poly.pdbx_seq_one_letter_code
_entity_poly.pdbx_strand_id
1 'polypeptide(L)'
;MSDAFHHFENRLEIIGDTLIESFEKARNESSSTIASNCLGDIIKPEKNLKKKDVLHFLYSKIHQNNKEDAIMKILDMYKIDLHGLKDPVKFRFLKLSPIFYKWVIEIFGPCTEITKVCFDDILESCVCADLYLQQNPDQVILGDMKDSAFKSILSLYRDYCDEKVPFKILHLQYLTKSRAIDIIKPFFEIALPNILHLYGDNAQKNRSNNKLKVNYKNEVDVNEWIKKLEDLDDTSSETFKNLLAEFSEKNRYILRKKNLRYRNIQLLIYSF
;
A
#
# COMPACT_ATOMS: atom_id res chain seq x y z
N MET A 1 6.11 -26.42 -11.04
CA MET A 1 7.44 -26.23 -10.42
C MET A 1 7.32 -25.51 -9.09
N SER A 2 6.75 -24.30 -9.10
CA SER A 2 6.37 -23.52 -7.90
C SER A 2 5.63 -24.33 -6.84
N ASP A 3 4.72 -25.23 -7.25
CA ASP A 3 3.98 -26.10 -6.32
C ASP A 3 4.88 -27.01 -5.48
N ALA A 4 6.04 -27.44 -6.00
CA ALA A 4 6.97 -28.27 -5.22
C ALA A 4 7.52 -27.49 -4.02
N PHE A 5 7.88 -26.21 -4.21
CA PHE A 5 8.32 -25.35 -3.12
C PHE A 5 7.22 -25.11 -2.09
N HIS A 6 5.96 -25.03 -2.52
CA HIS A 6 4.83 -24.93 -1.61
C HIS A 6 4.65 -26.21 -0.76
N HIS A 7 4.72 -27.40 -1.38
CA HIS A 7 4.58 -28.68 -0.67
C HIS A 7 5.70 -28.92 0.35
N PHE A 8 6.88 -28.37 0.08
CA PHE A 8 8.06 -28.55 0.90
C PHE A 8 8.40 -27.32 1.75
N GLU A 9 7.47 -26.37 1.95
CA GLU A 9 7.73 -25.08 2.62
C GLU A 9 8.47 -25.23 3.97
N ASN A 10 8.12 -26.23 4.78
CA ASN A 10 8.69 -26.46 6.11
C ASN A 10 10.04 -27.23 6.07
N ARG A 11 10.52 -27.59 4.88
CA ARG A 11 11.75 -28.39 4.68
C ARG A 11 12.68 -27.76 3.65
N LEU A 12 12.42 -26.52 3.22
CA LEU A 12 13.21 -25.86 2.19
C LEU A 12 14.68 -25.69 2.57
N GLU A 13 14.99 -25.59 3.86
CA GLU A 13 16.37 -25.59 4.37
C GLU A 13 17.12 -26.91 4.11
N ILE A 14 16.41 -28.03 3.98
CA ILE A 14 16.98 -29.36 3.77
C ILE A 14 17.03 -29.72 2.29
N ILE A 15 15.95 -29.45 1.55
CA ILE A 15 15.76 -29.96 0.18
C ILE A 15 15.61 -28.87 -0.88
N GLY A 16 15.52 -27.60 -0.48
CA GLY A 16 15.28 -26.49 -1.41
C GLY A 16 16.35 -26.37 -2.48
N ASP A 17 17.62 -26.53 -2.10
CA ASP A 17 18.75 -26.42 -3.04
C ASP A 17 18.76 -27.58 -4.03
N THR A 18 18.50 -28.80 -3.56
CA THR A 18 18.34 -29.96 -4.42
C THR A 18 17.17 -29.79 -5.40
N LEU A 19 16.06 -29.18 -4.98
CA LEU A 19 14.93 -28.88 -5.86
C LEU A 19 15.33 -27.89 -6.96
N ILE A 20 15.99 -26.78 -6.59
CA ILE A 20 16.46 -25.76 -7.54
C ILE A 20 17.45 -26.38 -8.56
N GLU A 21 18.45 -27.12 -8.09
CA GLU A 21 19.44 -27.79 -8.95
C GLU A 21 18.80 -28.80 -9.91
N SER A 22 17.78 -29.53 -9.43
CA SER A 22 17.04 -30.49 -10.24
C SER A 22 16.25 -29.80 -11.35
N PHE A 23 15.62 -28.66 -11.03
CA PHE A 23 14.90 -27.84 -12.00
C PHE A 23 15.84 -27.17 -13.01
N GLU A 24 17.01 -26.71 -12.58
CA GLU A 24 18.05 -26.15 -13.44
C GLU A 24 18.49 -27.18 -14.49
N LYS A 25 18.79 -28.41 -14.07
CA LYS A 25 19.13 -29.52 -14.99
C LYS A 25 17.98 -29.87 -15.93
N ALA A 26 16.74 -29.90 -15.44
CA ALA A 26 15.58 -30.29 -16.24
C ALA A 26 15.15 -29.23 -17.26
N ARG A 27 15.33 -27.94 -16.95
CA ARG A 27 14.91 -26.82 -17.79
C ARG A 27 16.02 -26.20 -18.62
N ASN A 28 17.28 -26.47 -18.29
CA ASN A 28 18.43 -25.76 -18.84
C ASN A 28 18.30 -24.23 -18.65
N GLU A 29 17.81 -23.82 -17.48
CA GLU A 29 17.63 -22.43 -17.05
C GLU A 29 18.42 -22.19 -15.77
N SER A 30 18.94 -20.96 -15.57
CA SER A 30 19.67 -20.64 -14.34
C SER A 30 18.79 -20.77 -13.09
N SER A 31 19.41 -21.14 -11.96
CA SER A 31 18.78 -21.10 -10.63
C SER A 31 18.03 -19.78 -10.35
N SER A 32 18.61 -18.64 -10.73
CA SER A 32 17.99 -17.33 -10.53
C SER A 32 16.74 -17.13 -11.38
N THR A 33 16.74 -17.59 -12.63
CA THR A 33 15.58 -17.52 -13.52
C THR A 33 14.45 -18.39 -12.98
N ILE A 34 14.78 -19.62 -12.58
CA ILE A 34 13.83 -20.56 -11.98
C ILE A 34 13.21 -19.99 -10.71
N ALA A 35 14.04 -19.42 -9.82
CA ALA A 35 13.59 -18.84 -8.57
C ALA A 35 12.65 -17.65 -8.80
N SER A 36 13.00 -16.75 -9.73
CA SER A 36 12.16 -15.60 -10.11
C SER A 36 10.80 -16.05 -10.68
N ASN A 37 10.80 -17.03 -11.57
CA ASN A 37 9.56 -17.56 -12.17
C ASN A 37 8.68 -18.24 -11.10
N CYS A 38 9.29 -19.07 -10.24
CA CYS A 38 8.56 -19.73 -9.15
C CYS A 38 8.00 -18.72 -8.15
N LEU A 39 8.74 -17.65 -7.86
CA LEU A 39 8.29 -16.57 -6.99
C LEU A 39 7.07 -15.87 -7.57
N GLY A 40 7.10 -15.52 -8.86
CA GLY A 40 5.95 -14.93 -9.55
C GLY A 40 4.72 -15.83 -9.56
N ASP A 41 4.90 -17.15 -9.61
CA ASP A 41 3.79 -18.10 -9.58
C ASP A 41 3.20 -18.32 -8.18
N ILE A 42 4.02 -18.40 -7.13
CA ILE A 42 3.55 -18.78 -5.79
C ILE A 42 2.78 -17.65 -5.08
N ILE A 43 2.99 -16.41 -5.51
CA ILE A 43 2.33 -15.23 -4.93
C ILE A 43 0.93 -15.00 -5.50
N LYS A 44 0.47 -15.81 -6.46
CA LYS A 44 -0.90 -15.74 -6.97
C LYS A 44 -1.90 -15.98 -5.83
N PRO A 45 -3.02 -15.23 -5.76
CA PRO A 45 -4.03 -15.42 -4.72
C PRO A 45 -4.53 -16.87 -4.62
N GLU A 46 -4.70 -17.56 -5.75
CA GLU A 46 -5.19 -18.94 -5.80
C GLU A 46 -4.25 -19.97 -5.14
N LYS A 47 -2.97 -19.61 -4.94
CA LYS A 47 -1.97 -20.49 -4.30
C LYS A 47 -2.09 -20.52 -2.78
N ASN A 48 -2.92 -19.65 -2.19
CA ASN A 48 -3.20 -19.64 -0.74
C ASN A 48 -1.94 -19.66 0.14
N LEU A 49 -0.92 -18.88 -0.24
CA LEU A 49 0.33 -18.80 0.50
C LEU A 49 0.07 -18.39 1.95
N LYS A 50 0.59 -19.18 2.91
CA LYS A 50 0.37 -18.98 4.36
C LYS A 50 1.58 -18.41 5.08
N LYS A 51 2.79 -18.72 4.61
CA LYS A 51 4.06 -18.36 5.25
C LYS A 51 4.99 -17.65 4.28
N LYS A 52 5.94 -16.90 4.84
CA LYS A 52 6.95 -16.17 4.07
C LYS A 52 8.18 -17.02 3.74
N ASP A 53 8.33 -18.19 4.35
CA ASP A 53 9.51 -19.06 4.23
C ASP A 53 9.87 -19.36 2.77
N VAL A 54 8.86 -19.70 1.96
CA VAL A 54 9.06 -19.94 0.53
C VAL A 54 9.49 -18.69 -0.23
N LEU A 55 8.96 -17.52 0.14
CA LEU A 55 9.35 -16.24 -0.47
C LEU A 55 10.80 -15.91 -0.14
N HIS A 56 11.20 -16.04 1.13
CA HIS A 56 12.59 -15.81 1.55
C HIS A 56 13.54 -16.77 0.85
N PHE A 57 13.18 -18.06 0.78
CA PHE A 57 13.98 -19.06 0.10
C PHE A 57 14.16 -18.73 -1.39
N LEU A 58 13.06 -18.55 -2.14
CA LEU A 58 13.14 -18.24 -3.57
C LEU A 58 13.88 -16.93 -3.83
N TYR A 59 13.58 -15.89 -3.06
CA TYR A 59 14.27 -14.60 -3.17
C TYR A 59 15.78 -14.72 -2.89
N SER A 60 16.20 -15.59 -1.97
CA SER A 60 17.63 -15.81 -1.68
C SER A 60 18.40 -16.41 -2.86
N LYS A 61 17.71 -17.12 -3.75
CA LYS A 61 18.27 -17.77 -4.94
C LYS A 61 18.33 -16.87 -6.17
N ILE A 62 17.66 -15.71 -6.13
CA ILE A 62 17.77 -14.70 -7.19
C ILE A 62 19.13 -13.99 -7.05
N HIS A 63 19.85 -13.83 -8.17
CA HIS A 63 21.14 -13.11 -8.18
C HIS A 63 20.99 -11.72 -7.56
N GLN A 64 21.92 -11.35 -6.67
CA GLN A 64 21.84 -10.12 -5.86
C GLN A 64 21.57 -8.87 -6.70
N ASN A 65 22.25 -8.71 -7.83
CA ASN A 65 22.12 -7.55 -8.72
C ASN A 65 20.77 -7.48 -9.47
N ASN A 66 19.99 -8.57 -9.45
CA ASN A 66 18.74 -8.70 -10.20
C ASN A 66 17.51 -8.80 -9.29
N LYS A 67 17.67 -8.71 -7.97
CA LYS A 67 16.59 -8.96 -7.01
C LYS A 67 15.45 -7.96 -7.14
N GLU A 68 15.75 -6.66 -7.15
CA GLU A 68 14.72 -5.63 -7.28
C GLU A 68 14.05 -5.68 -8.66
N ASP A 69 14.83 -5.80 -9.73
CA ASP A 69 14.32 -5.96 -11.09
C ASP A 69 13.41 -7.18 -11.25
N ALA A 70 13.73 -8.29 -10.60
CA ALA A 70 12.89 -9.49 -10.61
C ALA A 70 11.53 -9.21 -9.95
N ILE A 71 11.51 -8.52 -8.81
CA ILE A 71 10.25 -8.15 -8.14
C ILE A 71 9.47 -7.15 -8.98
N MET A 72 10.11 -6.12 -9.52
CA MET A 72 9.44 -5.14 -10.39
C MET A 72 8.82 -5.81 -11.63
N LYS A 73 9.53 -6.72 -12.29
CA LYS A 73 8.97 -7.50 -13.42
C LYS A 73 7.76 -8.32 -13.02
N ILE A 74 7.76 -8.88 -11.81
CA ILE A 74 6.60 -9.61 -11.28
C ILE A 74 5.43 -8.63 -11.07
N LEU A 75 5.66 -7.48 -10.44
CA LEU A 75 4.63 -6.45 -10.26
C LEU A 75 4.06 -5.99 -11.62
N ASP A 76 4.91 -5.74 -12.61
CA ASP A 76 4.51 -5.35 -13.96
C ASP A 76 3.68 -6.43 -14.66
N MET A 77 4.05 -7.71 -14.51
CA MET A 77 3.33 -8.84 -15.08
C MET A 77 1.89 -8.92 -14.56
N TYR A 78 1.68 -8.64 -13.27
CA TYR A 78 0.35 -8.55 -12.66
C TYR A 78 -0.30 -7.16 -12.81
N LYS A 79 0.40 -6.23 -13.48
CA LYS A 79 0.01 -4.82 -13.65
C LYS A 79 -0.28 -4.16 -12.32
N ILE A 80 0.51 -4.40 -11.28
CA ILE A 80 0.31 -3.78 -9.97
C ILE A 80 0.58 -2.29 -10.14
N ASP A 81 -0.46 -1.47 -10.13
CA ASP A 81 -0.42 -0.01 -10.16
C ASP A 81 -1.84 0.54 -9.88
N LEU A 82 -1.94 1.85 -9.72
CA LEU A 82 -3.19 2.61 -9.79
C LEU A 82 -3.79 2.51 -11.19
N HIS A 83 -5.04 2.05 -11.29
CA HIS A 83 -5.74 1.89 -12.58
C HIS A 83 -6.85 2.90 -12.81
N GLY A 84 -7.08 3.78 -11.85
CA GLY A 84 -8.21 4.70 -11.88
C GLY A 84 -9.51 4.01 -11.50
N LEU A 85 -10.38 4.77 -10.84
CA LEU A 85 -11.71 4.29 -10.48
C LEU A 85 -12.60 4.25 -11.73
N LYS A 86 -13.15 3.07 -12.03
CA LYS A 86 -14.09 2.84 -13.13
C LYS A 86 -15.54 2.95 -12.63
N ASP A 87 -16.44 3.35 -13.51
CA ASP A 87 -17.89 3.37 -13.27
C ASP A 87 -18.58 2.35 -14.22
N PRO A 88 -19.40 1.39 -13.71
CA PRO A 88 -19.67 1.09 -12.31
C PRO A 88 -18.45 0.53 -11.58
N VAL A 89 -18.35 0.84 -10.28
CA VAL A 89 -17.25 0.35 -9.44
C VAL A 89 -17.49 -1.13 -9.15
N LYS A 90 -16.47 -1.95 -9.41
CA LYS A 90 -16.48 -3.38 -9.08
C LYS A 90 -15.67 -3.60 -7.82
N PHE A 91 -16.10 -4.55 -6.98
CA PHE A 91 -15.29 -5.03 -5.87
C PHE A 91 -13.96 -5.55 -6.42
N ARG A 92 -12.84 -5.04 -5.89
CA ARG A 92 -11.48 -5.41 -6.30
C ARG A 92 -10.79 -6.09 -5.13
N PHE A 93 -10.37 -7.34 -5.37
CA PHE A 93 -9.45 -8.04 -4.47
C PHE A 93 -8.01 -7.60 -4.78
N LEU A 94 -7.11 -7.83 -3.81
CA LEU A 94 -5.68 -7.74 -4.08
C LEU A 94 -5.30 -8.68 -5.20
N LYS A 95 -4.40 -8.22 -6.06
CA LYS A 95 -3.94 -8.99 -7.22
C LYS A 95 -3.00 -10.12 -6.84
N LEU A 96 -2.32 -9.99 -5.70
CA LEU A 96 -1.38 -10.96 -5.16
C LEU A 96 -1.82 -11.44 -3.78
N SER A 97 -1.15 -12.47 -3.26
CA SER A 97 -1.37 -12.95 -1.90
C SER A 97 -1.09 -11.85 -0.87
N PRO A 98 -1.96 -11.66 0.15
CA PRO A 98 -1.69 -10.73 1.26
C PRO A 98 -0.33 -10.97 1.95
N ILE A 99 0.15 -12.23 1.99
CA ILE A 99 1.46 -12.59 2.55
C ILE A 99 2.60 -11.94 1.76
N PHE A 100 2.45 -11.78 0.45
CA PHE A 100 3.45 -11.14 -0.40
C PHE A 100 3.60 -9.65 -0.06
N TYR A 101 2.50 -8.90 0.07
CA TYR A 101 2.57 -7.49 0.46
C TYR A 101 3.20 -7.31 1.85
N LYS A 102 2.81 -8.15 2.82
CA LYS A 102 3.45 -8.17 4.16
C LYS A 102 4.94 -8.49 4.10
N TRP A 103 5.37 -9.29 3.13
CA TRP A 103 6.77 -9.61 2.93
C TRP A 103 7.51 -8.44 2.25
N VAL A 104 6.89 -7.75 1.29
CA VAL A 104 7.46 -6.60 0.59
C VAL A 104 7.82 -5.47 1.56
N ILE A 105 6.88 -5.04 2.40
CA ILE A 105 7.12 -3.95 3.37
C ILE A 105 8.24 -4.29 4.36
N GLU A 106 8.37 -5.56 4.74
CA GLU A 106 9.41 -6.04 5.66
C GLU A 106 10.80 -6.13 5.00
N ILE A 107 10.88 -6.59 3.75
CA ILE A 107 12.15 -6.80 3.05
C ILE A 107 12.70 -5.50 2.46
N PHE A 108 11.85 -4.71 1.81
CA PHE A 108 12.27 -3.52 1.08
C PHE A 108 12.14 -2.24 1.91
N GLY A 109 11.30 -2.24 2.94
CA GLY A 109 11.00 -1.05 3.73
C GLY A 109 10.05 -0.08 3.02
N PRO A 110 9.67 1.02 3.70
CA PRO A 110 8.52 1.84 3.31
C PRO A 110 8.75 2.79 2.13
N CYS A 111 10.02 3.07 1.77
CA CYS A 111 10.35 4.14 0.82
C CYS A 111 10.74 3.67 -0.58
N THR A 112 10.83 2.36 -0.81
CA THR A 112 11.22 1.80 -2.11
C THR A 112 10.08 1.90 -3.12
N GLU A 113 10.41 1.91 -4.41
CA GLU A 113 9.39 1.94 -5.46
C GLU A 113 8.52 0.69 -5.44
N ILE A 114 9.10 -0.49 -5.18
CA ILE A 114 8.39 -1.76 -5.01
C ILE A 114 7.27 -1.63 -3.96
N THR A 115 7.60 -1.06 -2.79
CA THR A 115 6.63 -0.86 -1.71
C THR A 115 5.58 0.18 -2.07
N LYS A 116 5.97 1.29 -2.71
CA LYS A 116 5.06 2.34 -3.18
C LYS A 116 4.04 1.79 -4.19
N VAL A 117 4.48 0.98 -5.16
CA VAL A 117 3.62 0.30 -6.15
C VAL A 117 2.68 -0.71 -5.48
N CYS A 118 3.16 -1.45 -4.48
CA CYS A 118 2.29 -2.32 -3.69
C CYS A 118 1.21 -1.53 -2.93
N PHE A 119 1.58 -0.38 -2.38
CA PHE A 119 0.65 0.49 -1.67
C PHE A 119 -0.44 1.05 -2.58
N ASP A 120 -0.10 1.39 -3.82
CA ASP A 120 -1.04 1.82 -4.85
C ASP A 120 -2.18 0.78 -5.04
N ASP A 121 -1.84 -0.49 -5.21
CA ASP A 121 -2.81 -1.58 -5.38
C ASP A 121 -3.64 -1.83 -4.10
N ILE A 122 -3.03 -1.73 -2.92
CA ILE A 122 -3.73 -1.88 -1.63
C ILE A 122 -4.76 -0.76 -1.45
N LEU A 123 -4.35 0.51 -1.64
CA LEU A 123 -5.22 1.67 -1.49
C LEU A 123 -6.40 1.61 -2.47
N GLU A 124 -6.11 1.34 -3.75
CA GLU A 124 -7.16 1.25 -4.76
C GLU A 124 -8.13 0.10 -4.46
N SER A 125 -7.65 -1.04 -3.96
CA SER A 125 -8.50 -2.16 -3.54
C SER A 125 -9.39 -1.79 -2.34
N CYS A 126 -8.85 -1.06 -1.34
CA CYS A 126 -9.64 -0.55 -0.22
C CYS A 126 -10.79 0.34 -0.69
N VAL A 127 -10.47 1.32 -1.53
CA VAL A 127 -11.43 2.32 -2.00
C VAL A 127 -12.46 1.69 -2.94
N CYS A 128 -12.05 0.80 -3.85
CA CYS A 128 -12.99 0.05 -4.69
C CYS A 128 -13.97 -0.78 -3.87
N ALA A 129 -13.50 -1.42 -2.79
CA ALA A 129 -14.36 -2.21 -1.91
C ALA A 129 -15.38 -1.33 -1.16
N ASP A 130 -14.95 -0.21 -0.58
CA ASP A 130 -15.85 0.76 0.06
C ASP A 130 -16.90 1.32 -0.91
N LEU A 131 -16.46 1.79 -2.08
CA LEU A 131 -17.37 2.30 -3.12
C LEU A 131 -18.35 1.23 -3.62
N TYR A 132 -17.91 -0.02 -3.78
CA TYR A 132 -18.80 -1.12 -4.15
C TYR A 132 -19.90 -1.32 -3.09
N LEU A 133 -19.54 -1.31 -1.80
CA LEU A 133 -20.50 -1.45 -0.70
C LEU A 133 -21.48 -0.27 -0.65
N GLN A 134 -21.02 0.94 -0.93
CA GLN A 134 -21.87 2.13 -1.01
C GLN A 134 -22.90 2.04 -2.16
N GLN A 135 -22.50 1.51 -3.31
CA GLN A 135 -23.39 1.34 -4.47
C GLN A 135 -24.36 0.17 -4.31
N ASN A 136 -24.07 -0.77 -3.42
CA ASN A 136 -24.83 -2.01 -3.25
C ASN A 136 -25.19 -2.24 -1.76
N PRO A 137 -25.94 -1.32 -1.11
CA PRO A 137 -26.24 -1.41 0.32
C PRO A 137 -27.14 -2.59 0.68
N ASP A 138 -28.07 -2.99 -0.19
CA ASP A 138 -28.96 -4.14 0.05
C ASP A 138 -28.25 -5.49 -0.17
N GLN A 139 -27.07 -5.43 -0.76
CA GLN A 139 -26.16 -6.52 -0.98
C GLN A 139 -25.18 -6.69 0.18
N VAL A 140 -25.37 -6.00 1.31
CA VAL A 140 -24.58 -6.19 2.56
C VAL A 140 -24.62 -7.63 3.09
N ILE A 141 -25.50 -8.49 2.56
CA ILE A 141 -25.52 -9.95 2.78
C ILE A 141 -24.61 -10.70 1.76
N LEU A 142 -23.61 -10.07 1.14
CA LEU A 142 -22.74 -10.70 0.12
C LEU A 142 -21.61 -11.56 0.70
N GLY A 143 -21.96 -12.49 1.59
CA GLY A 143 -21.15 -13.64 1.98
C GLY A 143 -19.90 -13.30 2.80
N ASP A 144 -19.70 -14.07 3.87
CA ASP A 144 -18.55 -14.00 4.81
C ASP A 144 -17.18 -13.82 4.11
N MET A 145 -17.04 -14.29 2.87
CA MET A 145 -15.82 -14.17 2.07
C MET A 145 -15.46 -12.73 1.67
N LYS A 146 -16.41 -11.90 1.20
CA LYS A 146 -16.09 -10.52 0.77
C LYS A 146 -15.78 -9.63 1.96
N ASP A 147 -16.49 -9.82 3.07
CA ASP A 147 -16.23 -9.12 4.32
C ASP A 147 -14.87 -9.51 4.92
N SER A 148 -14.56 -10.81 4.95
CA SER A 148 -13.24 -11.29 5.39
C SER A 148 -12.13 -10.77 4.50
N ALA A 149 -12.34 -10.74 3.18
CA ALA A 149 -11.37 -10.18 2.24
C ALA A 149 -11.19 -8.68 2.46
N PHE A 150 -12.27 -7.91 2.62
CA PHE A 150 -12.19 -6.48 2.88
C PHE A 150 -11.47 -6.17 4.20
N LYS A 151 -11.78 -6.89 5.28
CA LYS A 151 -11.05 -6.78 6.56
C LYS A 151 -9.57 -7.09 6.41
N SER A 152 -9.22 -8.10 5.61
CA SER A 152 -7.83 -8.45 5.33
C SER A 152 -7.09 -7.34 4.56
N ILE A 153 -7.76 -6.74 3.58
CA ILE A 153 -7.24 -5.60 2.81
C ILE A 153 -7.05 -4.37 3.71
N LEU A 154 -8.03 -4.03 4.55
CA LEU A 154 -7.94 -2.92 5.50
C LEU A 154 -6.82 -3.13 6.54
N SER A 155 -6.64 -4.36 7.03
CA SER A 155 -5.52 -4.68 7.92
C SER A 155 -4.19 -4.42 7.24
N LEU A 156 -4.03 -4.83 5.98
CA LEU A 156 -2.79 -4.62 5.23
C LEU A 156 -2.55 -3.14 4.92
N TYR A 157 -3.61 -2.39 4.58
CA TYR A 157 -3.55 -0.94 4.41
C TYR A 157 -3.06 -0.24 5.67
N ARG A 158 -3.58 -0.65 6.84
CA ARG A 158 -3.14 -0.13 8.13
C ARG A 158 -1.67 -0.46 8.39
N ASP A 159 -1.23 -1.70 8.14
CA ASP A 159 0.18 -2.10 8.28
C ASP A 159 1.10 -1.18 7.45
N TYR A 160 0.72 -0.87 6.21
CA TYR A 160 1.49 0.04 5.34
C TYR A 160 1.48 1.50 5.84
N CYS A 161 0.34 1.98 6.34
CA CYS A 161 0.24 3.32 6.92
C CYS A 161 1.09 3.45 8.19
N ASP A 162 1.09 2.42 9.06
CA ASP A 162 1.85 2.40 10.31
C ASP A 162 3.37 2.34 10.07
N GLU A 163 3.81 1.62 9.03
CA GLU A 163 5.20 1.65 8.54
C GLU A 163 5.53 2.94 7.77
N LYS A 164 4.56 3.86 7.64
CA LYS A 164 4.70 5.21 7.05
C LYS A 164 5.07 5.22 5.58
N VAL A 165 4.53 4.28 4.81
CA VAL A 165 4.66 4.29 3.35
C VAL A 165 4.14 5.63 2.80
N PRO A 166 4.92 6.33 1.95
CA PRO A 166 4.53 7.63 1.43
C PRO A 166 3.27 7.60 0.59
N PHE A 167 2.35 8.51 0.92
CA PHE A 167 1.22 8.84 0.05
C PHE A 167 1.70 9.68 -1.14
N LYS A 168 1.09 9.47 -2.30
CA LYS A 168 1.26 10.24 -3.54
C LYS A 168 0.08 11.19 -3.69
N ILE A 169 0.27 12.33 -4.37
CA ILE A 169 -0.83 13.29 -4.63
C ILE A 169 -2.01 12.62 -5.34
N LEU A 170 -1.72 11.69 -6.26
CA LEU A 170 -2.73 10.90 -6.97
C LEU A 170 -3.59 10.04 -6.05
N HIS A 171 -3.21 9.80 -4.79
CA HIS A 171 -4.05 9.10 -3.80
C HIS A 171 -5.24 9.93 -3.34
N LEU A 172 -5.14 11.27 -3.40
CA LEU A 172 -6.23 12.16 -2.97
C LEU A 172 -7.53 11.85 -3.72
N GLN A 173 -7.47 11.63 -5.04
CA GLN A 173 -8.66 11.33 -5.85
C GLN A 173 -9.39 10.03 -5.45
N TYR A 174 -8.70 9.12 -4.75
CA TYR A 174 -9.27 7.90 -4.21
C TYR A 174 -9.84 8.15 -2.81
N LEU A 175 -9.04 8.78 -1.93
CA LEU A 175 -9.42 9.07 -0.56
C LEU A 175 -10.66 9.98 -0.47
N THR A 176 -10.77 10.96 -1.35
CA THR A 176 -11.89 11.91 -1.36
C THR A 176 -13.21 11.25 -1.72
N LYS A 177 -13.21 10.10 -2.39
CA LYS A 177 -14.44 9.37 -2.75
C LYS A 177 -14.86 8.35 -1.70
N SER A 178 -13.94 7.91 -0.84
CA SER A 178 -14.24 6.95 0.21
C SER A 178 -15.14 7.57 1.28
N ARG A 179 -16.03 6.78 1.90
CA ARG A 179 -16.78 7.15 3.11
C ARG A 179 -16.29 6.41 4.34
N ALA A 180 -15.52 5.34 4.17
CA ALA A 180 -14.97 4.55 5.25
C ALA A 180 -13.88 5.32 6.01
N ILE A 181 -14.16 5.62 7.29
CA ILE A 181 -13.23 6.33 8.17
C ILE A 181 -11.89 5.60 8.28
N ASP A 182 -11.90 4.26 8.34
CA ASP A 182 -10.68 3.45 8.43
C ASP A 182 -9.74 3.60 7.22
N ILE A 183 -10.26 4.03 6.06
CA ILE A 183 -9.46 4.31 4.86
C ILE A 183 -8.94 5.75 4.89
N ILE A 184 -9.78 6.71 5.27
CA ILE A 184 -9.47 8.14 5.14
C ILE A 184 -8.59 8.64 6.31
N LYS A 185 -8.90 8.17 7.52
CA LYS A 185 -8.30 8.68 8.76
C LYS A 185 -6.77 8.55 8.82
N PRO A 186 -6.14 7.43 8.38
CA PRO A 186 -4.68 7.32 8.37
C PRO A 186 -3.97 8.42 7.56
N PHE A 187 -4.58 8.90 6.48
CA PHE A 187 -4.04 10.04 5.73
C PHE A 187 -3.94 11.29 6.61
N PHE A 188 -4.98 11.63 7.37
CA PHE A 188 -5.01 12.82 8.23
C PHE A 188 -4.16 12.68 9.50
N GLU A 189 -4.05 11.48 10.05
CA GLU A 189 -3.32 11.25 11.31
C GLU A 189 -1.82 11.03 11.11
N ILE A 190 -1.44 10.42 9.99
CA ILE A 190 -0.05 9.99 9.73
C ILE A 190 0.54 10.78 8.57
N ALA A 191 -0.07 10.71 7.38
CA ALA A 191 0.56 11.21 6.16
C ALA A 191 0.58 12.74 6.06
N LEU A 192 -0.59 13.39 6.17
CA LEU A 192 -0.75 14.82 6.01
C LEU A 192 0.08 15.65 7.00
N PRO A 193 0.16 15.32 8.31
CA PRO A 193 1.09 16.00 9.21
C PRO A 193 2.55 15.89 8.77
N ASN A 194 2.97 14.74 8.24
CA ASN A 194 4.33 14.52 7.77
C ASN A 194 4.62 15.31 6.50
N ILE A 195 3.70 15.31 5.53
CA ILE A 195 3.75 16.10 4.29
C ILE A 195 3.89 17.60 4.61
N LEU A 196 3.07 18.11 5.53
CA LEU A 196 3.09 19.53 5.93
C LEU A 196 4.19 19.85 6.97
N HIS A 197 5.02 18.86 7.32
CA HIS A 197 6.09 18.95 8.30
C HIS A 197 5.63 19.50 9.66
N LEU A 198 4.40 19.18 10.11
CA LEU A 198 3.80 19.80 11.30
C LEU A 198 4.48 19.39 12.61
N TYR A 199 5.05 18.19 12.65
CA TYR A 199 5.83 17.73 13.79
C TYR A 199 7.29 18.17 13.65
N GLY A 200 7.81 18.92 14.63
CA GLY A 200 9.19 19.39 14.64
C GLY A 200 10.21 18.25 14.73
N ASP A 201 11.44 18.51 14.29
CA ASP A 201 12.55 17.54 14.20
C ASP A 201 12.87 16.79 15.50
N ASN A 202 12.45 17.32 16.66
CA ASN A 202 12.68 16.72 17.97
C ASN A 202 11.73 15.56 18.31
N ALA A 203 10.53 15.51 17.72
CA ALA A 203 9.61 14.37 17.90
C ALA A 203 10.05 13.13 17.10
N GLN A 204 10.82 13.34 16.03
CA GLN A 204 11.40 12.28 15.21
C GLN A 204 12.64 11.65 15.84
N LYS A 205 13.35 12.34 16.74
CA LYS A 205 14.56 11.80 17.42
C LYS A 205 14.26 10.82 18.56
N ASN A 206 13.14 10.98 19.27
CA ASN A 206 12.86 10.20 20.50
C ASN A 206 12.12 8.88 20.27
N ARG A 207 11.87 8.47 19.01
CA ARG A 207 11.14 7.23 18.67
C ARG A 207 11.96 6.22 17.84
N SER A 208 13.25 6.46 17.66
CA SER A 208 14.07 5.72 16.70
C SER A 208 15.16 4.88 17.36
N ASN A 209 14.80 3.72 17.89
CA ASN A 209 15.75 2.61 17.88
C ASN A 209 15.49 1.81 16.59
N ASN A 210 16.38 1.99 15.61
CA ASN A 210 16.64 1.10 14.45
C ASN A 210 15.63 0.94 13.30
N LYS A 211 14.71 1.88 13.02
CA LYS A 211 14.02 1.92 11.71
C LYS A 211 14.36 3.21 10.94
N LEU A 212 14.75 3.04 9.67
CA LEU A 212 15.15 4.07 8.71
C LEU A 212 14.31 5.34 8.83
N LYS A 213 14.98 6.50 8.94
CA LYS A 213 14.33 7.81 8.95
C LYS A 213 13.59 8.02 7.63
N VAL A 214 12.26 7.93 7.65
CA VAL A 214 11.41 8.30 6.51
C VAL A 214 11.57 9.80 6.29
N ASN A 215 12.37 10.19 5.30
CA ASN A 215 12.66 11.59 5.02
C ASN A 215 11.70 12.13 3.95
N TYR A 216 10.46 12.44 4.35
CA TYR A 216 9.48 13.14 3.50
C TYR A 216 10.00 14.50 2.96
N LYS A 217 11.03 15.09 3.59
CA LYS A 217 11.51 16.45 3.30
C LYS A 217 12.12 16.64 1.91
N ASN A 218 12.57 15.57 1.25
CA ASN A 218 13.34 15.69 0.00
C ASN A 218 12.55 15.31 -1.26
N GLU A 219 11.35 14.73 -1.14
CA GLU A 219 10.57 14.21 -2.29
C GLU A 219 9.20 14.87 -2.48
N VAL A 220 8.75 15.72 -1.55
CA VAL A 220 7.35 16.20 -1.53
C VAL A 220 7.23 17.70 -1.73
N ASP A 221 6.61 18.13 -2.84
CA ASP A 221 6.20 19.52 -3.04
C ASP A 221 4.97 19.84 -2.19
N VAL A 222 5.22 20.44 -1.02
CA VAL A 222 4.18 20.87 -0.08
C VAL A 222 3.18 21.82 -0.72
N ASN A 223 3.61 22.69 -1.64
CA ASN A 223 2.72 23.65 -2.28
C ASN A 223 1.77 22.95 -3.25
N GLU A 224 2.25 21.93 -3.96
CA GLU A 224 1.40 21.13 -4.85
C GLU A 224 0.30 20.39 -4.04
N TRP A 225 0.67 19.80 -2.90
CA TRP A 225 -0.29 19.17 -1.99
C TRP A 225 -1.33 20.16 -1.46
N ILE A 226 -0.91 21.35 -1.02
CA ILE A 226 -1.83 22.38 -0.54
C ILE A 226 -2.79 22.79 -1.65
N LYS A 227 -2.26 23.10 -2.84
CA LYS A 227 -3.07 23.48 -3.99
C LYS A 227 -4.11 22.39 -4.31
N LYS A 228 -3.72 21.12 -4.30
CA LYS A 228 -4.62 20.00 -4.57
C LYS A 228 -5.69 19.81 -3.49
N LEU A 229 -5.37 20.09 -2.23
CA LEU A 229 -6.36 20.09 -1.14
C LEU A 229 -7.32 21.30 -1.23
N GLU A 230 -6.87 22.43 -1.77
CA GLU A 230 -7.70 23.62 -2.01
C GLU A 230 -8.59 23.49 -3.25
N ASP A 231 -8.11 22.79 -4.28
CA ASP A 231 -8.84 22.49 -5.52
C ASP A 231 -9.87 21.35 -5.34
N LEU A 232 -10.05 20.82 -4.11
CA LEU A 232 -11.04 19.78 -3.86
C LEU A 232 -12.45 20.32 -4.12
N ASP A 233 -13.18 19.63 -5.00
CA ASP A 233 -14.52 20.00 -5.39
C ASP A 233 -15.58 19.48 -4.39
N ASP A 234 -16.83 19.90 -4.63
CA ASP A 234 -17.98 19.46 -3.86
C ASP A 234 -18.26 17.95 -3.94
N THR A 235 -17.63 17.22 -4.87
CA THR A 235 -17.81 15.77 -5.05
C THR A 235 -17.08 14.94 -4.01
N SER A 236 -16.20 15.56 -3.22
CA SER A 236 -15.56 14.91 -2.07
C SER A 236 -16.61 14.43 -1.07
N SER A 237 -16.36 13.27 -0.46
CA SER A 237 -17.24 12.67 0.53
C SER A 237 -17.34 13.55 1.78
N GLU A 238 -18.51 13.53 2.40
CA GLU A 238 -18.77 14.26 3.64
C GLU A 238 -17.81 13.83 4.76
N THR A 239 -17.46 12.54 4.83
CA THR A 239 -16.46 12.03 5.77
C THR A 239 -15.10 12.69 5.55
N PHE A 240 -14.63 12.81 4.31
CA PHE A 240 -13.36 13.44 3.99
C PHE A 240 -13.37 14.93 4.35
N LYS A 241 -14.44 15.66 3.99
CA LYS A 241 -14.60 17.08 4.31
C LYS A 241 -14.56 17.33 5.81
N ASN A 242 -15.27 16.51 6.60
CA ASN A 242 -15.29 16.63 8.06
C ASN A 242 -13.92 16.37 8.68
N LEU A 243 -13.19 15.34 8.24
CA LEU A 243 -11.84 15.06 8.73
C LEU A 243 -10.84 16.17 8.33
N LEU A 244 -10.98 16.75 7.14
CA LEU A 244 -10.17 17.90 6.72
C LEU A 244 -10.44 19.13 7.59
N ALA A 245 -11.70 19.42 7.91
CA ALA A 245 -12.09 20.50 8.80
C ALA A 245 -11.53 20.29 10.22
N GLU A 246 -11.69 19.08 10.77
CA GLU A 246 -11.15 18.72 12.10
C GLU A 246 -9.63 18.86 12.15
N PHE A 247 -8.93 18.31 11.15
CA PHE A 247 -7.47 18.42 11.03
C PHE A 247 -7.02 19.88 11.03
N SER A 248 -7.71 20.71 10.26
CA SER A 248 -7.39 22.10 10.09
C SER A 248 -7.62 22.92 11.35
N GLU A 249 -8.71 22.63 12.07
CA GLU A 249 -9.01 23.26 13.35
C GLU A 249 -7.93 22.92 14.38
N LYS A 250 -7.63 21.63 14.51
CA LYS A 250 -6.63 21.11 15.46
C LYS A 250 -5.23 21.70 15.22
N ASN A 251 -4.87 21.98 13.97
CA ASN A 251 -3.54 22.47 13.59
C ASN A 251 -3.49 23.97 13.24
N ARG A 252 -4.60 24.70 13.41
CA ARG A 252 -4.77 26.10 12.97
C ARG A 252 -3.60 27.02 13.32
N TYR A 253 -3.09 26.93 14.55
CA TYR A 253 -1.98 27.77 15.02
C TYR A 253 -0.67 27.48 14.26
N ILE A 254 -0.34 26.21 14.06
CA ILE A 254 0.89 25.78 13.38
C ILE A 254 0.83 26.15 11.89
N LEU A 255 -0.33 25.93 11.26
CA LEU A 255 -0.58 26.27 9.86
C LEU A 255 -0.42 27.78 9.61
N ARG A 256 -1.00 28.62 10.46
CA ARG A 256 -0.82 30.08 10.40
C ARG A 256 0.64 30.51 10.56
N LYS A 257 1.35 29.95 11.55
CA LYS A 257 2.76 30.27 11.80
C LYS A 257 3.66 29.96 10.61
N LYS A 258 3.35 28.92 9.84
CA LYS A 258 4.10 28.51 8.66
C LYS A 258 3.76 29.29 7.39
N ASN A 259 2.89 30.30 7.46
CA ASN A 259 2.37 31.01 6.28
C ASN A 259 1.80 30.07 5.20
N LEU A 260 1.36 28.86 5.58
CA LEU A 260 0.61 27.99 4.67
C LEU A 260 -0.77 28.65 4.53
N ARG A 261 -0.91 29.46 3.47
CA ARG A 261 -2.12 30.24 3.19
C ARG A 261 -3.23 29.30 2.74
N TYR A 262 -3.84 28.62 3.69
CA TYR A 262 -5.14 28.00 3.52
C TYR A 262 -6.21 29.07 3.45
N ARG A 263 -6.26 29.83 2.35
CA ARG A 263 -7.30 30.86 2.16
C ARG A 263 -8.68 30.24 1.97
N ASN A 264 -8.77 28.95 1.61
CA ASN A 264 -10.04 28.27 1.33
C ASN A 264 -10.49 27.24 2.38
N ILE A 265 -9.64 26.77 3.30
CA ILE A 265 -10.12 25.91 4.40
C ILE A 265 -10.95 26.70 5.42
N GLN A 266 -10.67 27.99 5.61
CA GLN A 266 -11.57 28.84 6.37
C GLN A 266 -12.94 28.98 5.68
N LEU A 267 -13.00 28.95 4.34
CA LEU A 267 -14.27 29.01 3.63
C LEU A 267 -15.06 27.69 3.74
N LEU A 268 -14.40 26.53 3.72
CA LEU A 268 -15.05 25.23 3.99
C LEU A 268 -15.65 25.12 5.40
N ILE A 269 -15.08 25.83 6.39
CA ILE A 269 -15.60 25.88 7.77
C ILE A 269 -16.80 26.85 7.90
N TYR A 270 -16.97 27.80 6.97
CA TYR A 270 -18.02 28.83 7.02
C TYR A 270 -19.04 28.76 5.87
N SER A 271 -18.98 27.73 5.01
CA SER A 271 -19.94 27.50 3.92
C SER A 271 -20.95 26.38 4.19
N PHE A 272 -21.07 25.92 5.44
CA PHE A 272 -22.10 24.97 5.92
C PHE A 272 -22.85 25.55 7.12
#